data_AF-A0A4U6UHV8-F1
#
_entry.id   AF-A0A4U6UHV8-F1
#
_cell.length_a   1.000
_cell.length_b   1.000
_cell.length_c   1.000
_cell.angle_alpha   90.00
_cell.angle_beta   90.00
_cell.angle_gamma   90.00
#
_symmetry.space_group_name_H-M   'P 1'
#
loop_
_entity.id
_entity.type
_entity.pdbx_description
1 polymer ?
#
loop_
_entity_poly.entity_id
_entity_poly.type
_entity_poly.pdbx_seq_one_letter_code
_entity_poly.pdbx_strand_id
1 'polypeptide(L)'
;MAAHPFDLNLEPPPVLDLNNPIDCNDIPDWDAPAHELDFEGDGVSKAVALKFDVPLRAVLRVWRNGQDYSGIEGVKNKLVKNCGRKEIKIDMEAIKTVPLRERKTIQDLANVLGVKKSTLYSHFKKGYFHRYINEEEALGDAM
;
A
#
# COMPACT_ATOMS: atom_id res chain seq x y z
N MET A 1 -16.29 -32.46 6.02
CA MET A 1 -15.11 -32.76 5.19
C MET A 1 -15.10 -34.26 4.94
N ALA A 2 -15.65 -34.71 3.82
CA ALA A 2 -15.51 -36.11 3.41
C ALA A 2 -14.13 -36.26 2.79
N ALA A 3 -13.28 -37.11 3.37
CA ALA A 3 -12.01 -37.48 2.75
C ALA A 3 -12.34 -38.41 1.57
N HIS A 4 -12.21 -37.89 0.35
CA HIS A 4 -12.20 -38.73 -0.83
C HIS A 4 -10.85 -39.48 -0.85
N PRO A 5 -10.84 -40.82 -0.78
CA PRO A 5 -9.61 -41.59 -0.79
C PRO A 5 -8.87 -41.35 -2.12
N PHE A 6 -7.58 -41.10 -2.04
CA PHE A 6 -6.71 -40.95 -3.20
C PHE A 6 -6.57 -42.33 -3.86
N ASP A 7 -7.19 -42.52 -5.02
CA ASP A 7 -7.15 -43.79 -5.76
C ASP A 7 -5.77 -43.94 -6.42
N LEU A 8 -5.00 -44.93 -5.95
CA LEU A 8 -3.65 -45.23 -6.42
C LEU A 8 -3.61 -45.85 -7.84
N ASN A 9 -4.79 -46.12 -8.44
CA ASN A 9 -4.90 -46.70 -9.78
C ASN A 9 -5.29 -45.67 -10.85
N LEU A 10 -5.47 -44.41 -10.49
CA LEU A 10 -5.62 -43.36 -11.49
C LEU A 10 -4.24 -43.07 -12.10
N GLU A 11 -4.12 -43.26 -13.42
CA GLU A 11 -2.95 -42.78 -14.14
C GLU A 11 -2.72 -41.30 -13.81
N PRO A 12 -1.49 -40.89 -13.50
CA PRO A 12 -1.21 -39.50 -13.16
C PRO A 12 -1.65 -38.61 -14.33
N PRO A 13 -2.25 -37.44 -14.06
CA PRO A 13 -2.63 -36.52 -15.12
C PRO A 13 -1.41 -36.23 -16.01
N PRO A 14 -1.59 -36.13 -17.33
CA PRO A 14 -0.49 -35.88 -18.24
C PRO A 14 0.26 -34.63 -17.78
N VAL A 15 1.57 -34.78 -17.59
CA VAL A 15 2.45 -33.67 -17.22
C VAL A 15 2.37 -32.67 -18.36
N LEU A 16 1.80 -31.49 -18.10
CA LEU A 16 1.80 -30.39 -19.06
C LEU A 16 3.26 -29.99 -19.28
N ASP A 17 3.79 -30.28 -20.47
CA ASP A 17 5.14 -29.87 -20.86
C ASP A 17 5.18 -28.36 -21.08
N LEU A 18 5.58 -27.64 -20.04
CA LEU A 18 5.70 -26.18 -20.00
C LEU A 18 6.75 -25.62 -20.97
N ASN A 19 7.53 -26.47 -21.65
CA ASN A 19 8.52 -26.05 -22.64
C ASN A 19 7.96 -25.96 -24.06
N ASN A 20 6.74 -26.45 -24.30
CA ASN A 20 6.09 -26.30 -25.60
C ASN A 20 5.37 -24.94 -25.66
N PRO A 21 5.73 -24.03 -26.58
CA PRO A 21 4.97 -22.80 -26.77
C PRO A 21 3.54 -23.14 -27.18
N ILE A 22 2.56 -22.59 -26.47
CA ILE A 22 1.15 -22.70 -26.83
C ILE A 22 0.99 -22.01 -28.20
N ASP A 23 0.69 -22.79 -29.24
CA ASP A 23 0.35 -22.25 -30.55
C ASP A 23 -1.02 -21.59 -30.46
N CYS A 24 -1.07 -20.28 -30.74
CA CYS A 24 -2.30 -19.52 -30.73
C CYS A 24 -3.31 -19.97 -31.79
N ASN A 25 -2.90 -20.77 -32.77
CA ASN A 25 -3.78 -21.37 -33.78
C ASN A 25 -4.49 -22.66 -33.29
N ASP A 26 -4.04 -23.25 -32.18
CA ASP A 26 -4.70 -24.42 -31.55
C ASP A 26 -5.80 -24.00 -30.56
N ILE A 27 -5.99 -22.68 -30.37
CA ILE A 27 -7.06 -22.14 -29.55
C ILE A 27 -8.32 -22.11 -30.41
N PRO A 28 -9.40 -22.83 -30.06
CA PRO A 28 -10.62 -22.83 -30.85
C PRO A 28 -11.19 -21.41 -30.95
N ASP A 29 -11.56 -21.01 -32.17
CA ASP A 29 -12.25 -19.75 -32.44
C ASP A 29 -13.55 -19.71 -31.62
N TRP A 30 -13.60 -18.80 -30.65
CA TRP A 30 -14.66 -18.72 -29.65
C TRP A 30 -15.79 -17.79 -30.11
N ASP A 31 -16.89 -18.38 -30.60
CA ASP A 31 -18.09 -17.67 -31.08
C ASP A 31 -19.24 -17.58 -30.04
N ALA A 32 -18.97 -17.70 -28.74
CA ALA A 32 -20.04 -17.69 -27.74
C ALA A 32 -20.47 -16.26 -27.31
N PRO A 33 -21.78 -16.01 -27.10
CA PRO A 33 -22.29 -14.72 -26.65
C PRO A 33 -21.73 -14.29 -25.28
N ALA A 34 -21.31 -13.02 -25.17
CA ALA A 34 -20.58 -12.43 -24.04
C ALA A 34 -21.20 -12.53 -22.62
N HIS A 35 -22.41 -13.07 -22.47
CA HIS A 35 -23.10 -13.16 -21.18
C HIS A 35 -22.93 -14.51 -20.46
N GLU A 36 -22.26 -15.48 -21.09
CA GLU A 36 -21.98 -16.82 -20.54
C GLU A 36 -20.49 -16.92 -20.11
N LEU A 37 -19.99 -15.90 -19.40
CA LEU A 37 -18.67 -15.91 -18.77
C LEU A 37 -18.78 -16.42 -17.32
N ASP A 38 -19.23 -17.67 -17.18
CA ASP A 38 -18.93 -18.44 -15.99
C ASP A 38 -17.43 -18.76 -16.00
N PHE A 39 -16.69 -17.98 -15.22
CA PHE A 39 -15.46 -18.28 -14.46
C PHE A 39 -14.62 -19.54 -14.78
N GLU A 40 -14.47 -19.95 -16.04
CA GLU A 40 -13.57 -21.00 -16.52
C GLU A 40 -12.54 -20.43 -17.52
N GLY A 41 -12.19 -19.15 -17.36
CA GLY A 41 -11.01 -18.49 -17.96
C GLY A 41 -9.69 -18.88 -17.27
N ASP A 42 -9.61 -20.10 -16.78
CA ASP A 42 -8.68 -20.54 -15.74
C ASP A 42 -7.30 -20.91 -16.27
N GLY A 43 -7.16 -21.27 -17.55
CA GLY A 43 -5.86 -21.68 -18.11
C GLY A 43 -4.87 -20.53 -18.22
N VAL A 44 -5.27 -19.46 -18.92
CA VAL A 44 -4.36 -18.34 -19.24
C VAL A 44 -4.00 -17.55 -17.99
N SER A 45 -4.99 -17.26 -17.13
CA SER A 45 -4.75 -16.51 -15.90
C SER A 45 -3.85 -17.28 -14.91
N LYS A 46 -4.00 -18.61 -14.82
CA LYS A 46 -3.12 -19.47 -14.02
C LYS A 46 -1.71 -19.57 -14.61
N ALA A 47 -1.58 -19.70 -15.92
CA ALA A 47 -0.29 -19.71 -16.61
C ALA A 47 0.48 -18.39 -16.39
N VAL A 48 -0.20 -17.25 -16.50
CA VAL A 48 0.37 -15.93 -16.21
C VAL A 48 0.76 -15.81 -14.73
N ALA A 49 -0.09 -16.26 -13.80
CA ALA A 49 0.21 -16.25 -12.37
C ALA A 49 1.48 -17.04 -12.02
N LEU A 50 1.63 -18.24 -12.60
CA LEU A 50 2.82 -19.08 -12.43
C LEU A 50 4.07 -18.43 -13.05
N LYS A 51 3.95 -17.86 -14.25
CA LYS A 51 5.06 -17.22 -14.95
C LYS A 51 5.64 -16.02 -14.19
N PHE A 52 4.79 -15.22 -13.57
CA PHE A 52 5.21 -14.00 -12.86
C PHE A 52 5.37 -14.21 -11.35
N ASP A 53 5.13 -15.43 -10.83
CA ASP A 53 5.11 -15.75 -9.40
C ASP A 53 4.22 -14.78 -8.58
N VAL A 54 3.01 -14.56 -9.11
CA VAL A 54 2.04 -13.63 -8.53
C VAL A 54 0.75 -14.41 -8.24
N PRO A 55 0.10 -14.19 -7.09
CA PRO A 55 -1.17 -14.87 -6.80
C PRO A 55 -2.20 -14.58 -7.89
N LEU A 56 -2.98 -15.59 -8.28
CA LEU A 56 -4.05 -15.49 -9.30
C LEU A 56 -4.98 -14.29 -9.06
N ARG A 57 -5.27 -13.97 -7.79
CA ARG A 57 -6.08 -12.80 -7.43
C ARG A 57 -5.51 -11.48 -7.91
N ALA A 58 -4.19 -11.30 -7.94
CA ALA A 58 -3.58 -10.07 -8.44
C ALA A 58 -3.64 -9.99 -9.97
N VAL A 59 -3.48 -11.10 -10.68
CA VAL A 59 -3.67 -11.18 -12.15
C VAL A 59 -5.11 -10.83 -12.51
N LEU A 60 -6.08 -11.46 -11.87
CA LEU A 60 -7.50 -11.17 -12.10
C LEU A 60 -7.88 -9.73 -11.72
N ARG A 61 -7.28 -9.17 -10.65
CA ARG A 61 -7.48 -7.77 -10.28
C ARG A 61 -6.97 -6.82 -11.36
N VAL A 62 -5.79 -7.07 -11.92
CA VAL A 62 -5.22 -6.27 -13.01
C VAL A 62 -6.08 -6.39 -14.26
N TRP A 63 -6.55 -7.60 -14.60
CA TRP A 63 -7.44 -7.85 -15.73
C TRP A 63 -8.75 -7.06 -15.62
N ARG A 64 -9.45 -7.16 -14.48
CA ARG A 64 -10.69 -6.40 -14.23
C ARG A 64 -10.46 -4.90 -14.27
N ASN A 65 -9.37 -4.42 -13.65
CA ASN A 65 -9.02 -3.00 -13.71
C ASN A 65 -8.76 -2.53 -15.15
N GLY A 66 -8.25 -3.36 -16.04
CA GLY A 66 -8.06 -3.01 -17.46
C GLY A 66 -9.39 -2.92 -18.22
N GLN A 67 -10.34 -3.81 -17.93
CA GLN A 67 -11.69 -3.82 -18.52
C GLN A 67 -12.52 -2.61 -18.06
N ASP A 68 -12.49 -2.31 -16.76
CA ASP A 68 -13.31 -1.24 -16.16
C ASP A 68 -12.80 0.17 -16.51
N TYR A 69 -11.49 0.32 -16.77
CA TYR A 69 -10.84 1.62 -16.98
C TYR A 69 -10.04 1.66 -18.29
N SER A 70 -10.72 1.84 -19.44
CA SER A 70 -10.13 2.17 -20.76
C SER A 70 -8.71 1.60 -21.01
N GLY A 71 -8.47 0.34 -20.64
CA GLY A 71 -7.17 -0.33 -20.73
C GLY A 71 -6.10 0.17 -19.75
N ILE A 72 -5.05 0.81 -20.30
CA ILE A 72 -3.76 1.07 -19.62
C ILE A 72 -3.95 1.99 -18.40
N GLU A 73 -4.97 2.85 -18.42
CA GLU A 73 -5.21 3.81 -17.35
C GLU A 73 -5.64 3.13 -16.03
N GLY A 74 -6.31 1.98 -16.09
CA GLY A 74 -6.68 1.19 -14.91
C GLY A 74 -5.50 0.48 -14.24
N VAL A 75 -4.50 0.14 -15.04
CA VAL A 75 -3.34 -0.69 -14.65
C VAL A 75 -2.15 0.16 -14.23
N LYS A 76 -2.13 1.46 -14.58
CA LYS A 76 -1.04 2.37 -14.19
C LYS A 76 -0.86 2.46 -12.67
N ASN A 77 0.38 2.68 -12.23
CA ASN A 77 0.74 2.78 -10.82
C ASN A 77 -0.02 3.93 -10.11
N LYS A 78 -0.85 3.57 -9.13
CA LYS A 78 -1.65 4.52 -8.33
C LYS A 78 -0.89 5.09 -7.13
N LEU A 79 0.32 4.61 -6.82
CA LEU A 79 1.13 5.06 -5.69
C LEU A 79 1.45 6.55 -5.74
N VAL A 80 1.57 7.12 -6.95
CA VAL A 80 1.82 8.56 -7.14
C VAL A 80 0.72 9.43 -6.51
N LYS A 81 -0.52 8.95 -6.48
CA LYS A 81 -1.65 9.66 -5.86
C LYS A 81 -1.85 9.31 -4.38
N ASN A 82 -1.17 8.27 -3.89
CA ASN A 82 -1.30 7.83 -2.51
C ASN A 82 -0.45 8.73 -1.60
N CYS A 83 -1.03 9.84 -1.14
CA CYS A 83 -0.45 10.55 -0.02
C CYS A 83 -0.67 9.71 1.26
N GLY A 84 0.41 9.39 1.96
CA GLY A 84 0.35 8.67 3.24
C GLY A 84 -0.36 9.48 4.33
N ARG A 85 -0.09 9.15 5.60
CA ARG A 85 -0.64 9.92 6.73
C ARG A 85 -0.27 11.40 6.59
N LYS A 86 -1.28 12.27 6.42
CA LYS A 86 -1.10 13.72 6.32
C LYS A 86 -0.63 14.29 7.67
N GLU A 87 0.27 15.26 7.59
CA GLU A 87 0.77 15.97 8.77
C GLU A 87 -0.30 16.93 9.33
N ILE A 88 -0.41 16.95 10.65
CA ILE A 88 -1.28 17.90 11.37
C ILE A 88 -0.52 19.22 11.43
N LYS A 89 -1.03 20.24 10.73
CA LYS A 89 -0.43 21.57 10.74
C LYS A 89 -0.63 22.20 12.12
N ILE A 90 0.47 22.54 12.78
CA ILE A 90 0.47 23.33 14.02
C ILE A 90 0.77 24.78 13.63
N ASP A 91 -0.04 25.71 14.13
CA ASP A 91 0.20 27.13 13.90
C ASP A 91 1.39 27.61 14.74
N MET A 92 2.40 28.18 14.09
CA MET A 92 3.62 28.66 14.74
C MET A 92 3.36 29.90 15.59
N GLU A 93 2.36 30.70 15.23
CA GLU A 93 1.96 31.89 16.01
C GLU A 93 1.25 31.49 17.31
N ALA A 94 0.56 30.34 17.32
CA ALA A 94 0.00 29.75 18.54
C ALA A 94 1.11 29.34 19.53
N ILE A 95 2.28 28.91 19.06
CA ILE A 95 3.41 28.59 19.95
C ILE A 95 4.01 29.87 20.56
N LYS A 96 4.04 30.98 19.79
CA LYS A 96 4.57 32.28 20.24
C LYS A 96 3.65 33.08 21.16
N THR A 97 2.38 32.69 21.30
CA THR A 97 1.43 33.34 22.22
C THR A 97 1.43 32.70 23.60
N VAL A 98 1.83 31.42 23.73
CA VAL A 98 1.90 30.69 25.01
C VAL A 98 2.93 31.32 25.96
N PRO A 99 2.67 31.52 27.26
CA PRO A 99 3.66 32.09 28.18
C PRO A 99 4.92 31.22 28.31
N LEU A 100 6.08 31.86 28.55
CA LEU A 100 7.41 31.22 28.62
C LEU A 100 7.46 30.00 29.56
N ARG A 101 6.72 30.05 30.68
CA ARG A 101 6.67 28.96 31.67
C ARG A 101 6.14 27.66 31.07
N GLU A 102 5.16 27.75 30.19
CA GLU A 102 4.45 26.60 29.61
C GLU A 102 5.12 26.08 28.32
N ARG A 103 6.14 26.79 27.80
CA ARG A 103 6.97 26.34 26.66
C ARG A 103 8.14 25.44 27.04
N LYS A 104 8.45 25.31 28.34
CA LYS A 104 9.63 24.57 28.82
C LYS A 104 9.52 23.07 28.55
N THR A 105 8.34 22.50 28.75
CA THR A 105 8.09 21.08 28.48
C THR A 105 7.14 20.90 27.29
N ILE A 106 7.40 19.89 26.47
CA ILE A 106 6.53 19.54 25.34
C ILE A 106 5.13 19.14 25.83
N GLN A 107 5.03 18.64 27.07
CA GLN A 107 3.76 18.20 27.66
C GLN A 107 2.90 19.38 28.12
N ASP A 108 3.50 20.41 28.71
CA ASP A 108 2.76 21.62 29.10
C ASP A 108 2.29 22.36 27.85
N LEU A 109 3.17 22.51 26.85
CA LEU A 109 2.82 23.09 25.55
C LEU A 109 1.68 22.30 24.87
N ALA A 110 1.71 20.98 24.96
CA ALA A 110 0.66 20.10 24.43
C ALA A 110 -0.69 20.35 25.12
N ASN A 111 -0.70 20.47 26.44
CA ASN A 111 -1.92 20.71 27.22
C ASN A 111 -2.54 22.08 26.89
N VAL A 112 -1.70 23.11 26.75
CA VAL A 112 -2.15 24.48 26.43
C VAL A 112 -2.68 24.58 25.00
N LEU A 113 -2.01 23.94 24.03
CA LEU A 113 -2.44 23.93 22.63
C LEU A 113 -3.56 22.92 22.35
N GLY A 114 -3.90 22.06 23.31
CA GLY A 114 -4.86 20.96 23.10
C GLY A 114 -4.39 19.92 22.08
N VAL A 115 -3.08 19.82 21.83
CA VAL A 115 -2.48 18.92 20.83
C VAL A 115 -1.85 17.72 21.53
N LYS A 116 -1.87 16.54 20.89
CA LYS A 116 -1.17 15.36 21.41
C LYS A 116 0.34 15.60 21.49
N LYS A 117 0.96 15.24 22.62
CA LYS A 117 2.42 15.30 22.85
C LYS A 117 3.24 14.68 21.71
N SER A 118 2.80 13.56 21.13
CA SER A 118 3.49 12.88 20.03
C SER A 118 3.52 13.70 18.74
N THR A 119 2.49 14.49 18.47
CA THR A 119 2.45 15.40 17.31
C THR A 119 3.46 16.53 17.47
N LEU A 120 3.50 17.16 18.65
CA LEU A 120 4.47 18.21 18.97
C LEU A 120 5.91 17.68 18.99
N TYR A 121 6.14 16.49 19.55
CA TYR A 121 7.46 15.86 19.53
C TYR A 121 7.95 15.57 18.11
N SER A 122 7.05 15.15 17.22
CA SER A 122 7.39 14.92 15.81
C SER A 122 7.82 16.22 15.12
N HIS A 123 7.17 17.34 15.43
CA HIS A 123 7.54 18.66 14.92
C HIS A 123 8.86 19.17 15.54
N PHE A 124 9.08 18.91 16.82
CA PHE A 124 10.35 19.20 17.51
C PHE A 124 11.52 18.45 16.85
N LYS A 125 11.37 17.15 16.56
CA LYS A 125 12.40 16.35 15.86
C LYS A 125 12.68 16.84 14.44
N LYS A 126 11.67 17.40 13.75
CA LYS A 126 11.82 18.00 12.43
C LYS A 126 12.43 19.42 12.47
N GLY A 127 12.60 20.01 13.64
CA GLY A 127 13.24 21.32 13.81
C GLY A 127 12.32 22.54 13.61
N TYR A 128 10.99 22.36 13.62
CA TYR A 128 10.05 23.48 13.48
C TYR A 128 10.12 24.48 14.65
N PHE A 129 10.51 24.01 15.84
CA PHE A 129 10.73 24.84 17.01
C PHE A 129 11.77 24.17 17.92
N HIS A 130 12.50 24.99 18.67
CA HIS A 130 13.50 24.54 19.64
C HIS A 130 12.98 24.72 21.07
N ARG A 131 13.59 23.99 22.00
CA ARG A 131 13.34 24.21 23.42
C ARG A 131 13.91 25.57 23.79
N TYR A 132 13.11 26.37 24.48
CA TYR A 132 13.60 27.62 25.04
C TYR A 132 14.61 27.32 26.14
N ILE A 133 15.82 27.82 25.97
CA ILE A 133 16.90 27.83 26.98
C ILE A 133 16.92 29.25 27.53
N ASN A 134 17.06 29.42 28.84
CA ASN A 134 17.16 30.78 29.39
C ASN A 134 18.46 31.40 28.89
N GLU A 135 18.43 32.65 28.46
CA GLU A 135 19.61 33.37 27.94
C GLU A 135 20.77 33.40 28.93
N GLU A 136 20.50 33.31 30.24
CA GLU A 136 21.51 33.25 31.30
C GLU A 136 22.33 31.95 31.32
N GLU A 137 21.79 30.83 30.84
CA GLU A 137 22.53 29.56 30.72
C GLU A 137 23.38 29.52 29.45
N ALA A 138 22.99 30.25 28.39
CA ALA A 138 23.69 30.28 27.12
C ALA A 138 25.04 31.04 27.18
N LEU A 139 25.23 31.91 28.16
CA LEU A 139 26.49 32.63 28.40
C LEU A 139 27.46 31.84 29.31
N GLY A 140 27.00 30.80 30.00
CA GLY A 140 27.82 29.99 30.91
C GLY A 140 28.67 28.91 30.24
N ASP A 141 28.30 28.46 29.03
CA ASP A 141 29.02 27.42 28.26
C ASP A 141 30.08 28.01 27.30
N ALA A 142 30.17 29.34 27.20
CA ALA A 142 31.12 30.06 26.36
C ALA A 142 32.35 30.61 27.11
N MET A 143 32.52 30.25 28.39
CA MET A 143 33.62 30.69 29.25
C MET A 143 34.49 29.53 29.73
#